data_AF-A0A419T2G7-F1
#
_entry.id   AF-A0A419T2G7-F1
#
_cell.length_a   1.000
_cell.length_b   1.000
_cell.length_c   1.000
_cell.angle_alpha   90.00
_cell.angle_beta   90.00
_cell.angle_gamma   90.00
#
_symmetry.space_group_name_H-M   'P 1'
#
loop_
_entity.id
_entity.type
_entity.pdbx_description
1 polymer ?
#
loop_
_entity_poly.entity_id
_entity_poly.type
_entity_poly.pdbx_seq_one_letter_code
_entity_poly.pdbx_strand_id
1 'polypeptide(L)'
;MSSTNKTSLGLNMWEASDKPVRQDFVNDNVIIDEKVTKLEQDFSNGNMAIDEKIAKLNSNITTVSNKLNPQNLSIVRPAYSTIEVPIGLIEYIIKNGVCYVRMSDIKFGIAGTGRTLSVVMPKPALGTAVSIFNAITGAVLACVYLNHNSTVLMANVVSNTVGDGYLTFSYPVIP
;
A
#
# COMPACT_ATOMS: atom_id res chain seq x y z
N MET A 1 -12.45 -64.62 -32.32
CA MET A 1 -12.25 -63.39 -33.11
C MET A 1 -12.34 -62.23 -32.14
N SER A 2 -11.44 -61.25 -32.23
CA SER A 2 -11.57 -60.00 -31.46
C SER A 2 -12.92 -59.35 -31.78
N SER A 3 -13.57 -58.70 -30.81
CA SER A 3 -14.86 -58.07 -31.09
C SER A 3 -14.69 -56.99 -32.18
N THR A 4 -15.54 -57.04 -33.21
CA THR A 4 -15.64 -55.98 -34.22
C THR A 4 -16.41 -54.77 -33.68
N ASN A 5 -17.13 -54.97 -32.56
CA ASN A 5 -17.96 -53.97 -31.91
C ASN A 5 -17.17 -53.24 -30.81
N LYS A 6 -16.85 -51.97 -31.03
CA LYS A 6 -15.97 -51.17 -30.17
C LYS A 6 -16.64 -49.88 -29.73
N THR A 7 -16.27 -49.39 -28.54
CA THR A 7 -16.60 -48.04 -28.08
C THR A 7 -15.82 -46.99 -28.86
N SER A 8 -16.20 -45.71 -28.74
CA SER A 8 -15.41 -44.58 -29.25
C SER A 8 -14.01 -44.47 -28.61
N LEU A 9 -13.81 -45.15 -27.48
CA LEU A 9 -12.52 -45.23 -26.80
C LEU A 9 -11.65 -46.37 -27.32
N GLY A 10 -12.14 -47.22 -28.23
CA GLY A 10 -11.44 -48.40 -28.76
C GLY A 10 -11.64 -49.68 -27.94
N LEU A 11 -12.36 -49.59 -26.81
CA LEU A 11 -12.62 -50.73 -25.91
C LEU A 11 -13.64 -51.69 -26.51
N ASN A 12 -13.53 -52.98 -26.22
CA ASN A 12 -14.57 -53.97 -26.61
C ASN A 12 -15.93 -53.57 -26.01
N MET A 13 -16.97 -53.57 -26.85
CA MET A 13 -18.35 -53.43 -26.40
C MET A 13 -18.99 -54.81 -26.35
N TRP A 14 -19.24 -55.29 -25.14
CA TRP A 14 -19.69 -56.66 -24.87
C TRP A 14 -21.20 -56.83 -25.07
N GLU A 15 -21.58 -57.83 -25.85
CA GLU A 15 -22.96 -58.30 -26.02
C GLU A 15 -23.18 -59.60 -25.24
N ALA A 16 -24.43 -59.91 -24.90
CA ALA A 16 -24.77 -61.07 -24.07
C ALA A 16 -24.35 -62.43 -24.68
N SER A 17 -24.18 -62.50 -26.01
CA SER A 17 -23.70 -63.68 -26.72
C SER A 17 -22.19 -63.78 -26.87
N ASP A 18 -21.44 -62.76 -26.47
CA ASP A 18 -19.99 -62.71 -26.67
C ASP A 18 -19.25 -63.74 -25.80
N LYS A 19 -18.14 -64.24 -26.34
CA LYS A 19 -17.21 -65.13 -25.64
C LYS A 19 -15.82 -64.48 -25.59
N PRO A 20 -15.58 -63.57 -24.62
CA PRO A 20 -14.32 -62.88 -24.46
C PRO A 20 -13.14 -63.84 -24.44
N VAL A 21 -12.06 -63.52 -25.16
CA VAL A 21 -10.77 -64.18 -24.92
C VAL A 21 -9.89 -63.31 -24.04
N ARG A 22 -8.93 -63.92 -23.34
CA ARG A 22 -7.97 -63.21 -22.47
C ARG A 22 -7.34 -61.99 -23.16
N GLN A 23 -7.03 -62.11 -24.46
CA GLN A 23 -6.41 -61.03 -25.23
C GLN A 23 -7.30 -59.78 -25.33
N ASP A 24 -8.62 -59.93 -25.36
CA ASP A 24 -9.54 -58.80 -25.48
C ASP A 24 -9.46 -57.91 -24.22
N PHE A 25 -9.42 -58.54 -23.04
CA PHE A 25 -9.22 -57.82 -21.77
C PHE A 25 -7.83 -57.18 -21.67
N VAL A 26 -6.79 -57.88 -22.15
CA VAL A 26 -5.42 -57.33 -22.15
C VAL A 26 -5.36 -56.07 -23.00
N ASN A 27 -5.98 -56.08 -24.19
CA ASN A 27 -6.01 -54.92 -25.08
C ASN A 27 -6.80 -53.76 -24.46
N ASP A 28 -7.94 -54.02 -23.84
CA ASP A 28 -8.73 -52.98 -23.16
C ASP A 28 -7.95 -52.36 -22.00
N ASN A 29 -7.24 -53.16 -21.20
CA ASN A 29 -6.40 -52.66 -20.12
C ASN A 29 -5.28 -51.75 -20.63
N VAL A 30 -4.60 -52.13 -21.73
CA VAL A 30 -3.57 -51.28 -22.34
C VAL A 30 -4.14 -49.92 -22.75
N ILE A 31 -5.33 -49.89 -23.37
CA ILE A 31 -5.99 -48.64 -23.76
C ILE A 31 -6.36 -47.80 -22.53
N ILE A 32 -6.84 -48.44 -21.46
CA ILE A 32 -7.19 -47.76 -20.21
C ILE A 32 -5.93 -47.17 -19.57
N ASP A 33 -4.85 -47.93 -19.47
CA ASP A 33 -3.58 -47.49 -18.89
C ASP A 33 -3.02 -46.28 -19.64
N GLU A 34 -3.05 -46.30 -20.97
CA GLU A 34 -2.63 -45.16 -21.79
C GLU A 34 -3.47 -43.90 -21.52
N LYS A 35 -4.80 -44.05 -21.40
CA LYS A 35 -5.69 -42.91 -21.12
C LYS A 35 -5.53 -42.38 -19.72
N VAL A 36 -5.37 -43.25 -18.73
CA VAL A 36 -5.12 -42.85 -17.33
C VAL A 36 -3.79 -42.12 -17.24
N THR A 37 -2.73 -42.67 -17.84
CA THR A 37 -1.40 -42.03 -17.86
C THR A 37 -1.46 -40.65 -18.50
N LYS A 38 -2.17 -40.50 -19.61
CA LYS A 38 -2.34 -39.20 -20.28
C LYS A 38 -3.13 -38.21 -19.41
N LEU A 39 -4.22 -38.66 -18.77
CA LEU A 39 -4.99 -37.82 -17.85
C LEU A 39 -4.13 -37.35 -16.68
N GLU A 40 -3.33 -38.23 -16.08
CA GLU A 40 -2.39 -37.86 -15.00
C GLU A 40 -1.39 -36.80 -15.45
N GLN A 41 -0.84 -36.94 -16.66
CA GLN A 41 0.06 -35.94 -17.25
C GLN A 41 -0.65 -34.59 -17.47
N ASP A 42 -1.86 -34.61 -18.04
CA ASP A 42 -2.64 -33.39 -18.29
C ASP A 42 -3.01 -32.67 -16.99
N PHE A 43 -3.40 -33.42 -15.94
CA PHE A 43 -3.65 -32.86 -14.61
C PHE A 43 -2.38 -32.28 -13.98
N SER A 44 -1.25 -32.99 -14.07
CA SER A 44 0.03 -32.51 -13.56
C SER A 44 0.46 -31.21 -14.25
N ASN A 45 0.32 -31.13 -15.57
CA ASN A 45 0.61 -29.93 -16.35
C ASN A 45 -0.31 -28.75 -15.95
N GLY A 46 -1.60 -29.03 -15.75
CA GLY A 46 -2.56 -28.04 -15.25
C GLY A 46 -2.18 -27.48 -13.88
N ASN A 47 -1.79 -28.35 -12.96
CA ASN A 47 -1.36 -27.95 -11.60
C ASN A 47 -0.09 -27.08 -11.65
N MET A 48 0.93 -27.46 -12.42
CA MET A 48 2.14 -26.64 -12.57
C MET A 48 1.83 -25.24 -13.10
N ALA A 49 0.93 -25.11 -14.08
CA ALA A 49 0.53 -23.81 -14.62
C ALA A 49 -0.24 -22.95 -13.59
N ILE A 50 -0.99 -23.57 -12.69
CA ILE A 50 -1.67 -22.89 -11.58
C ILE A 50 -0.65 -22.40 -10.55
N ASP A 51 0.30 -23.24 -10.16
CA ASP A 51 1.35 -22.89 -9.19
C ASP A 51 2.20 -21.71 -9.66
N GLU A 52 2.57 -21.66 -10.94
CA GLU A 52 3.26 -20.51 -11.53
C GLU A 52 2.45 -19.21 -11.43
N LYS A 53 1.13 -19.28 -11.66
CA LYS A 53 0.24 -18.12 -11.53
C LYS A 53 0.12 -17.67 -10.09
N ILE A 54 0.02 -18.60 -9.14
CA ILE A 54 -0.02 -18.30 -7.70
C ILE A 54 1.29 -17.64 -7.26
N ALA A 55 2.44 -18.15 -7.70
CA ALA A 55 3.74 -17.56 -7.39
C ALA A 55 3.86 -16.11 -7.89
N LYS A 56 3.40 -15.84 -9.13
CA LYS A 56 3.36 -14.47 -9.69
C LYS A 56 2.42 -13.55 -8.90
N LEU A 57 1.24 -14.03 -8.51
CA LEU A 57 0.30 -13.27 -7.70
C LEU A 57 0.88 -12.93 -6.32
N ASN A 58 1.51 -13.89 -5.65
CA ASN A 58 2.15 -13.67 -4.35
C ASN A 58 3.25 -12.62 -4.44
N SER A 59 4.10 -12.67 -5.47
CA SER A 59 5.13 -11.65 -5.72
C SER A 59 4.55 -10.24 -5.90
N ASN A 60 3.46 -10.12 -6.65
CA ASN A 60 2.75 -8.85 -6.85
C ASN A 60 2.14 -8.33 -5.53
N ILE A 61 1.52 -9.21 -4.73
CA ILE A 61 0.95 -8.84 -3.43
C ILE A 61 2.06 -8.33 -2.51
N THR A 62 3.18 -9.03 -2.38
CA THR A 62 4.33 -8.58 -1.57
C THR A 62 4.82 -7.19 -2.02
N THR A 63 4.90 -6.95 -3.33
CA THR A 63 5.30 -5.65 -3.88
C THR A 63 4.34 -4.53 -3.47
N VAL A 64 3.03 -4.78 -3.56
CA VAL A 64 1.99 -3.82 -3.15
C VAL A 64 2.02 -3.58 -1.65
N SER A 65 2.11 -4.64 -0.83
CA SER A 65 2.23 -4.54 0.62
C SER A 65 3.44 -3.71 1.04
N ASN A 66 4.59 -3.90 0.40
CA ASN A 66 5.79 -3.10 0.67
C ASN A 66 5.60 -1.61 0.33
N LYS A 67 4.86 -1.29 -0.75
CA LYS A 67 4.51 0.10 -1.09
C LYS A 67 3.53 0.74 -0.10
N LEU A 68 2.67 -0.08 0.51
CA LEU A 68 1.65 0.36 1.47
C LEU A 68 2.14 0.37 2.92
N ASN A 69 3.34 -0.16 3.20
CA ASN A 69 3.84 -0.27 4.57
C ASN A 69 3.90 1.13 5.24
N PRO A 70 3.47 1.30 6.52
CA PRO A 70 3.17 2.58 7.16
C PRO A 70 4.30 3.59 7.32
N GLN A 71 5.49 3.36 6.76
CA GLN A 71 6.55 4.38 6.72
C GLN A 71 6.14 5.67 5.97
N ASN A 72 4.98 5.69 5.30
CA ASN A 72 4.39 6.88 4.68
C ASN A 72 3.16 7.47 5.41
N LEU A 73 2.74 6.93 6.55
CA LEU A 73 1.55 7.37 7.32
C LEU A 73 1.85 7.33 8.82
N SER A 74 2.87 8.06 9.26
CA SER A 74 3.08 8.29 10.69
C SER A 74 2.24 9.49 11.13
N ILE A 75 1.20 9.27 11.93
CA ILE A 75 0.58 10.34 12.73
C ILE A 75 1.50 10.51 13.95
N VAL A 76 2.53 11.35 13.84
CA VAL A 76 3.30 11.74 15.02
C VAL A 76 2.50 12.82 15.73
N ARG A 77 2.11 12.56 16.98
CA ARG A 77 1.66 13.57 17.93
C ARG A 77 2.87 13.98 18.78
N PRO A 78 3.65 15.00 18.40
CA PRO A 78 4.73 15.45 19.26
C PRO A 78 4.12 16.15 20.48
N ALA A 79 4.30 15.55 21.65
CA ALA A 79 4.09 16.23 22.93
C ALA A 79 5.31 17.10 23.20
N TYR A 80 5.14 18.42 23.21
CA TYR A 80 6.19 19.36 23.57
C TYR A 80 6.12 19.68 25.06
N SER A 81 7.24 19.48 25.75
CA SER A 81 7.47 20.01 27.09
C SER A 81 8.62 21.00 27.05
N THR A 82 8.32 22.27 26.79
CA THR A 82 9.12 23.38 27.31
C THR A 82 8.19 24.55 27.65
N ILE A 83 8.38 25.04 28.86
CA ILE A 83 7.76 26.17 29.54
C ILE A 83 7.42 27.32 28.57
N GLU A 84 6.13 27.44 28.23
CA GLU A 84 5.30 28.64 27.97
C GLU A 84 4.20 28.33 26.94
N VAL A 85 2.98 28.11 27.47
CA VAL A 85 1.67 28.00 26.80
C VAL A 85 1.51 26.74 25.92
N PRO A 86 0.43 25.95 26.10
CA PRO A 86 0.14 24.79 25.26
C PRO A 86 0.08 25.22 23.79
N ILE A 87 1.04 24.70 23.02
CA ILE A 87 1.07 24.81 21.57
C ILE A 87 -0.09 23.98 21.05
N GLY A 88 -0.92 24.55 20.17
CA GLY A 88 -2.03 23.84 19.56
C GLY A 88 -1.61 22.60 18.75
N LEU A 89 -2.55 22.10 17.95
CA LEU A 89 -2.40 20.84 17.23
C LEU A 89 -1.70 21.05 15.88
N ILE A 90 -0.71 20.20 15.58
CA ILE A 90 -0.09 20.07 14.25
C ILE A 90 -0.30 18.62 13.79
N GLU A 91 -1.09 18.44 12.72
CA GLU A 91 -1.36 17.16 12.08
C GLU A 91 -0.79 17.16 10.67
N TYR A 92 -0.42 15.99 10.16
CA TYR A 92 0.06 15.86 8.78
C TYR A 92 -0.24 14.51 8.16
N ILE A 93 -0.19 14.47 6.82
CA ILE A 93 -0.26 13.26 6.01
C ILE A 93 0.66 13.39 4.79
N ILE A 94 1.36 12.32 4.39
CA ILE A 94 2.14 12.30 3.15
C ILE A 94 1.35 11.53 2.09
N LYS A 95 1.18 12.15 0.92
CA LYS A 95 0.62 11.50 -0.28
C LYS A 95 1.41 11.93 -1.50
N ASN A 96 1.83 10.97 -2.32
CA ASN A 96 2.50 11.20 -3.62
C ASN A 96 3.69 12.18 -3.55
N GLY A 97 4.55 12.06 -2.52
CA GLY A 97 5.72 12.94 -2.37
C GLY A 97 5.41 14.36 -1.88
N VAL A 98 4.19 14.60 -1.39
CA VAL A 98 3.79 15.88 -0.79
C VAL A 98 3.31 15.64 0.64
N CYS A 99 3.81 16.43 1.59
CA CYS A 99 3.32 16.48 2.96
C CYS A 99 2.25 17.56 3.06
N TYR A 100 1.05 17.19 3.51
CA TYR A 100 -0.05 18.09 3.83
C TYR A 100 -0.10 18.28 5.33
N VAL A 101 -0.14 19.53 5.78
CA VAL A 101 -0.05 19.92 7.19
C VAL A 101 -1.28 20.72 7.55
N ARG A 102 -1.87 20.40 8.71
CA ARG A 102 -2.93 21.17 9.35
C ARG A 102 -2.45 21.63 10.72
N MET A 103 -2.61 22.92 10.98
CA MET A 103 -2.30 23.56 12.24
C MET A 103 -3.57 24.18 12.80
N SER A 104 -3.84 23.97 14.08
CA SER A 104 -5.04 24.47 14.75
C SER A 104 -4.70 24.91 16.17
N ASP A 105 -5.29 26.01 16.61
CA ASP A 105 -5.12 26.56 17.97
C ASP A 105 -3.67 26.88 18.32
N ILE A 106 -2.84 27.24 17.33
CA ILE A 106 -1.44 27.60 17.57
C ILE A 106 -1.39 29.00 18.17
N LYS A 107 -1.01 29.09 19.44
CA LYS A 107 -0.87 30.36 20.16
C LYS A 107 0.42 31.07 19.74
N PHE A 108 0.28 32.27 19.17
CA PHE A 108 1.41 33.18 18.91
C PHE A 108 1.46 34.30 19.95
N GLY A 109 2.69 34.70 20.31
CA GLY A 109 2.97 35.69 21.34
C GLY A 109 3.60 36.97 20.76
N ILE A 110 4.71 37.41 21.37
CA ILE A 110 5.40 38.67 21.06
C ILE A 110 6.09 38.62 19.68
N ALA A 111 6.00 39.71 18.91
CA ALA A 111 6.62 39.86 17.61
C ALA A 111 8.16 39.83 17.66
N GLY A 112 8.79 39.47 16.54
CA GLY A 112 10.25 39.48 16.36
C GLY A 112 10.98 38.26 16.93
N THR A 113 10.25 37.32 17.54
CA THR A 113 10.84 36.11 18.10
C THR A 113 10.63 34.92 17.15
N GLY A 114 11.72 34.28 16.76
CA GLY A 114 11.68 32.99 16.08
C GLY A 114 11.22 31.89 17.04
N ARG A 115 10.26 31.07 16.63
CA ARG A 115 9.72 29.96 17.42
C ARG A 115 9.86 28.65 16.65
N THR A 116 10.31 27.61 17.33
CA THR A 116 10.23 26.24 16.81
C THR A 116 8.86 25.68 17.11
N LEU A 117 8.07 25.41 16.06
CA LEU A 117 6.73 24.84 16.19
C LEU A 117 6.76 23.30 16.15
N SER A 118 7.69 22.74 15.39
CA SER A 118 7.94 21.31 15.40
C SER A 118 9.39 20.98 15.07
N VAL A 119 9.96 19.97 15.72
CA VAL A 119 11.30 19.44 15.40
C VAL A 119 11.26 18.13 14.61
N VAL A 120 10.07 17.54 14.44
CA VAL A 120 9.88 16.21 13.83
C VAL A 120 8.81 16.25 12.74
N MET A 121 8.98 17.12 11.75
CA MET A 121 8.21 16.99 10.50
C MET A 121 8.65 15.70 9.77
N PRO A 122 7.74 15.01 9.08
CA PRO A 122 7.93 13.60 8.70
C PRO A 122 9.06 13.33 7.70
N LYS A 123 9.40 14.32 6.86
CA LYS A 123 10.50 14.25 5.89
C LYS A 123 11.07 15.65 5.63
N PRO A 124 12.36 15.75 5.24
CA PRO A 124 12.97 17.01 4.87
C PRO A 124 12.19 17.69 3.74
N ALA A 125 11.98 19.00 3.87
CA ALA A 125 11.29 19.79 2.85
C ALA A 125 12.27 20.27 1.76
N LEU A 126 11.78 20.50 0.53
CA LEU A 126 12.53 21.31 -0.45
C LEU A 126 12.61 22.79 -0.06
N GLY A 127 11.83 23.21 0.94
CA GLY A 127 11.69 24.58 1.41
C GLY A 127 10.24 25.07 1.24
N THR A 128 9.68 25.72 2.27
CA THR A 128 8.37 26.38 2.17
C THR A 128 8.25 27.49 3.21
N ALA A 129 7.45 28.51 2.90
CA ALA A 129 7.10 29.59 3.84
C ALA A 129 5.67 30.05 3.57
N VAL A 130 4.85 30.13 4.62
CA VAL A 130 3.42 30.49 4.53
C VAL A 130 3.00 31.30 5.74
N SER A 131 2.16 32.32 5.54
CA SER A 131 1.58 33.11 6.63
C SER A 131 0.49 32.34 7.37
N ILE A 132 0.52 32.39 8.69
CA ILE A 132 -0.58 31.91 9.55
C ILE A 132 -1.40 33.09 10.04
N PHE A 133 -2.72 32.91 10.04
CA PHE A 133 -3.69 33.97 10.31
C PHE A 133 -4.52 33.67 11.55
N ASN A 134 -4.97 34.74 12.20
CA ASN A 134 -6.04 34.65 13.19
C ASN A 134 -7.37 34.43 12.47
N ALA A 135 -8.09 33.36 12.80
CA ALA A 135 -9.34 33.02 12.11
C ALA A 135 -10.50 34.01 12.35
N ILE A 136 -10.45 34.77 13.45
CA ILE A 136 -11.50 35.74 13.82
C ILE A 136 -11.18 37.11 13.22
N THR A 137 -9.94 37.58 13.35
CA THR A 137 -9.56 38.94 12.97
C THR A 137 -8.96 39.05 11.57
N GLY A 138 -8.55 37.94 10.96
CA GLY A 138 -7.86 37.91 9.67
C GLY A 138 -6.42 38.45 9.71
N ALA A 139 -5.93 38.87 10.89
CA ALA A 139 -4.58 39.39 11.04
C ALA A 139 -3.53 38.30 10.82
N VAL A 140 -2.43 38.64 10.17
CA VAL A 140 -1.25 37.77 10.08
C VAL A 140 -0.58 37.71 11.46
N LEU A 141 -0.38 36.50 11.97
CA LEU A 141 0.25 36.27 13.28
C LEU A 141 1.75 35.96 13.14
N ALA A 142 2.09 35.10 12.18
CA ALA A 142 3.46 34.68 11.93
C ALA A 142 3.66 34.26 10.47
N CYS A 143 4.93 34.17 10.07
CA CYS A 143 5.34 33.43 8.88
C CYS A 143 5.91 32.08 9.34
N VAL A 144 5.25 30.98 8.97
CA VAL A 144 5.66 29.61 9.26
C VAL A 144 6.54 29.12 8.11
N TYR A 145 7.66 28.46 8.40
CA TYR A 145 8.58 28.01 7.36
C TYR A 145 9.29 26.70 7.72
N LEU A 146 9.71 26.00 6.66
CA LEU A 146 10.64 24.89 6.67
C LEU A 146 11.79 25.25 5.74
N ASN A 147 13.02 25.21 6.24
CA ASN A 147 14.20 25.40 5.41
C ASN A 147 14.43 24.18 4.50
N HIS A 148 15.15 24.40 3.40
CA HIS A 148 15.59 23.32 2.54
C HIS A 148 16.35 22.26 3.35
N ASN A 149 16.04 20.98 3.11
CA ASN A 149 16.63 19.84 3.80
C ASN A 149 16.43 19.85 5.33
N SER A 150 15.37 20.50 5.83
CA SER A 150 15.03 20.54 7.26
C SER A 150 13.73 19.81 7.55
N THR A 151 13.66 19.18 8.73
CA THR A 151 12.45 18.64 9.36
C THR A 151 11.93 19.52 10.49
N VAL A 152 12.55 20.69 10.69
CA VAL A 152 12.20 21.63 11.76
C VAL A 152 11.26 22.70 11.22
N LEU A 153 10.00 22.66 11.66
CA LEU A 153 9.01 23.68 11.38
C LEU A 153 9.22 24.86 12.33
N MET A 154 9.47 26.01 11.75
CA MET A 154 9.73 27.24 12.48
C MET A 154 8.66 28.28 12.17
N ALA A 155 8.56 29.31 13.01
CA ALA A 155 7.73 30.46 12.77
C ALA A 155 8.46 31.74 13.18
N ASN A 156 8.36 32.78 12.36
CA ASN A 156 8.73 34.13 12.73
C ASN A 156 7.46 34.91 13.07
N VAL A 157 7.29 35.29 14.33
CA VAL A 157 6.09 36.02 14.79
C VAL A 157 6.18 37.46 14.31
N VAL A 158 5.20 37.91 13.53
CA VAL A 158 5.21 39.24 12.89
C VAL A 158 4.25 40.24 13.55
N SER A 159 3.41 39.77 14.48
CA SER A 159 2.44 40.60 15.18
C SER A 159 2.52 40.40 16.69
N ASN A 160 2.23 41.46 17.45
CA ASN A 160 2.00 41.38 18.90
C ASN A 160 0.57 40.95 19.25
N THR A 161 -0.27 40.67 18.24
CA THR A 161 -1.61 40.14 18.43
C THR A 161 -1.53 38.74 19.01
N VAL A 162 -1.96 38.59 20.27
CA VAL A 162 -2.19 37.28 20.87
C VAL A 162 -3.46 36.69 20.28
N GLY A 163 -3.38 35.47 19.76
CA GLY A 163 -4.54 34.79 19.19
C GLY A 163 -4.24 33.37 18.72
N ASP A 164 -5.31 32.68 18.33
CA ASP A 164 -5.24 31.34 17.75
C ASP A 164 -4.97 31.39 16.26
N GLY A 165 -3.83 30.82 15.87
CA GLY A 165 -3.45 30.66 14.48
C GLY A 165 -4.01 29.36 13.90
N TYR A 166 -4.59 29.47 12.71
CA TYR A 166 -5.01 28.32 11.91
C TYR A 166 -4.34 28.39 10.54
N LEU A 167 -3.77 27.26 10.11
CA LEU A 167 -3.12 27.17 8.81
C LEU A 167 -3.23 25.74 8.28
N THR A 168 -3.57 25.63 7.00
CA THR A 168 -3.38 24.42 6.22
C THR A 168 -2.43 24.74 5.08
N PHE A 169 -1.36 23.98 4.96
CA PHE A 169 -0.39 24.14 3.88
C PHE A 169 0.16 22.79 3.45
N SER A 170 0.89 22.77 2.35
CA SER A 170 1.61 21.59 1.90
C SER A 170 3.03 21.94 1.48
N TYR A 171 3.90 20.94 1.51
CA TYR A 171 5.25 21.07 0.99
C TYR A 171 5.71 19.76 0.33
N PRO A 172 6.48 19.84 -0.77
CA PRO A 172 7.10 18.66 -1.38
C PRO A 172 8.22 18.13 -0.48
N VAL A 173 8.25 16.81 -0.31
CA VAL A 173 9.29 16.14 0.50
C VAL A 173 10.47 15.75 -0.36
N ILE A 174 11.68 15.84 0.19
CA ILE A 174 12.87 15.27 -0.42
C ILE A 174 12.77 13.73 -0.30
N PRO A 175 13.12 12.96 -1.35
CA PRO A 175 13.06 11.49 -1.35
C PRO A 175 13.70 10.85 -0.12
#